data_AF-A0A925N0Z3-F1
#
_entry.id   AF-A0A925N0Z3-F1
#
_cell.length_a   1.000
_cell.length_b   1.000
_cell.length_c   1.000
_cell.angle_alpha   90.00
_cell.angle_beta   90.00
_cell.angle_gamma   90.00
#
_symmetry.space_group_name_H-M   'P 1'
#
loop_
_entity.id
_entity.type
_entity.pdbx_description
1 polymer ?
#
loop_
_entity_poly.entity_id
_entity_poly.type
_entity_poly.pdbx_seq_one_letter_code
_entity_poly.pdbx_strand_id
1 'polypeptide(L)'
;KARDALAEAGALQGLAGHRHDARWAVAGIEQQRPLFSDSPREEPIALPMPSAAEEVISDYRSLGFTLGVHPLSLLRTRLRSQRCLASSEVRDMRHGASVRTAGLVTQRQRPQTASGTIFVTIEDEHGMVNVIVWPHLAERQRMQLLGSRLLAVNGRWEKVDGVEHLIAKNLQDLSGLLGGLDIQSRDFH
;
A
#
# COMPACT_ATOMS: atom_id res chain seq x y z
N LYS A 1 -13.74 -18.73 12.24
CA LYS A 1 -12.33 -18.28 12.39
C LYS A 1 -11.49 -18.55 11.14
N ALA A 2 -11.13 -19.80 10.81
CA ALA A 2 -10.30 -20.06 9.61
C ALA A 2 -11.02 -19.74 8.28
N ARG A 3 -12.33 -20.03 8.19
CA ARG A 3 -13.14 -19.71 7.01
C ARG A 3 -13.30 -18.21 6.81
N ASP A 4 -13.56 -17.48 7.89
CA ASP A 4 -13.65 -16.02 7.87
C ASP A 4 -12.33 -15.42 7.37
N ALA A 5 -11.19 -15.88 7.88
CA ALA A 5 -9.88 -15.43 7.41
C ALA A 5 -9.64 -15.71 5.91
N LEU A 6 -10.09 -16.86 5.40
CA LEU A 6 -10.01 -17.19 3.97
C LEU A 6 -10.92 -16.33 3.11
N ALA A 7 -12.13 -16.03 3.57
CA ALA A 7 -13.04 -15.11 2.89
C ALA A 7 -12.46 -13.69 2.87
N GLU A 8 -11.92 -13.23 3.99
CA GLU A 8 -11.28 -11.92 4.12
C GLU A 8 -10.05 -11.78 3.22
N ALA A 9 -9.22 -12.83 3.10
CA ALA A 9 -8.04 -12.85 2.24
C ALA A 9 -8.33 -13.08 0.73
N GLY A 10 -9.61 -13.17 0.32
CA GLY A 10 -9.98 -13.41 -1.07
C GLY A 10 -9.72 -14.84 -1.58
N ALA A 11 -9.28 -15.76 -0.72
CA ALA A 11 -8.89 -17.12 -1.10
C ALA A 11 -10.05 -17.98 -1.64
N LEU A 12 -11.29 -17.57 -1.39
CA LEU A 12 -12.51 -18.30 -1.78
C LEU A 12 -13.10 -17.82 -3.12
N GLN A 13 -12.42 -16.94 -3.85
CA GLN A 13 -12.96 -16.35 -5.09
C GLN A 13 -13.35 -17.41 -6.13
N GLY A 14 -12.55 -18.47 -6.29
CA GLY A 14 -12.86 -19.58 -7.21
C GLY A 14 -14.07 -20.44 -6.80
N LEU A 15 -14.57 -20.29 -5.56
CA LEU A 15 -15.70 -21.06 -5.03
C LEU A 15 -16.98 -20.21 -4.92
N ALA A 16 -16.85 -18.94 -4.54
CA ALA A 16 -17.97 -18.06 -4.25
C ALA A 16 -18.10 -16.88 -5.23
N GLY A 17 -17.25 -16.79 -6.26
CA GLY A 17 -17.29 -15.73 -7.26
C GLY A 17 -16.60 -14.44 -6.81
N HIS A 18 -17.04 -13.82 -5.71
CA HIS A 18 -16.42 -12.62 -5.15
C HIS A 18 -16.49 -12.54 -3.62
N ARG A 19 -15.73 -11.60 -3.04
CA ARG A 19 -15.49 -11.53 -1.59
C ARG A 19 -16.77 -11.33 -0.77
N HIS A 20 -17.72 -10.55 -1.25
CA HIS A 20 -19.00 -10.34 -0.56
C HIS A 20 -19.81 -11.63 -0.42
N ASP A 21 -19.94 -12.41 -1.49
CA ASP A 21 -20.62 -13.71 -1.48
C ASP A 21 -19.89 -14.72 -0.60
N ALA A 22 -18.55 -14.72 -0.64
CA ALA A 22 -17.74 -15.56 0.23
C ALA A 22 -17.99 -15.24 1.72
N ARG A 23 -18.01 -13.96 2.10
CA ARG A 23 -18.30 -13.51 3.48
C ARG A 23 -19.70 -13.93 3.90
N TRP A 24 -20.70 -13.71 3.05
CA TRP A 24 -22.09 -14.08 3.32
C TRP A 24 -22.24 -15.59 3.50
N ALA A 25 -21.70 -16.37 2.57
CA ALA A 25 -21.75 -17.82 2.62
C ALA A 25 -21.07 -18.37 3.88
N VAL A 26 -19.94 -17.79 4.30
CA VAL A 26 -19.24 -18.20 5.52
C VAL A 26 -20.01 -17.82 6.79
N ALA A 27 -20.65 -16.64 6.82
CA ALA A 27 -21.47 -16.21 7.95
C ALA A 27 -22.73 -17.07 8.12
N GLY A 28 -23.30 -17.58 7.02
CA GLY A 28 -24.50 -18.41 6.99
C GLY A 28 -24.28 -19.93 7.13
N ILE A 29 -23.06 -20.41 7.43
CA ILE A 29 -22.81 -21.85 7.66
C ILE A 29 -23.33 -22.26 9.04
N GLU A 30 -24.64 -22.26 9.23
CA GLU A 30 -25.28 -22.99 10.31
C GLU A 30 -25.80 -24.33 9.79
N GLN A 31 -25.46 -25.43 10.49
CA GLN A 31 -26.06 -26.72 10.17
C GLN A 31 -27.53 -26.68 10.59
N GLN A 32 -28.41 -26.93 9.61
CA GLN A 32 -29.84 -27.08 9.86
C GLN A 32 -30.05 -28.22 10.87
N ARG A 33 -30.54 -27.86 12.06
CA ARG A 33 -30.72 -28.82 13.16
C ARG A 33 -31.93 -29.71 12.89
N PRO A 34 -31.95 -30.96 13.36
CA PRO A 34 -33.02 -31.92 13.07
C PRO A 34 -34.43 -31.46 13.45
N LEU A 35 -34.52 -30.54 14.43
CA LEU A 35 -35.77 -29.97 14.92
C LEU A 35 -36.47 -29.05 13.90
N PHE A 36 -35.75 -28.60 12.86
CA PHE A 36 -36.22 -27.62 11.87
C PHE A 36 -36.07 -28.14 10.44
N SER A 37 -36.33 -29.45 10.22
CA SER A 37 -36.22 -30.09 8.90
C SER A 37 -37.11 -29.48 7.83
N ASP A 38 -38.23 -28.85 8.23
CA ASP A 38 -39.22 -28.25 7.34
C ASP A 38 -39.03 -26.72 7.18
N SER A 39 -37.93 -26.16 7.71
CA SER A 39 -37.64 -24.73 7.49
C SER A 39 -37.48 -24.44 6.00
N PRO A 40 -38.09 -23.36 5.49
CA PRO A 40 -37.95 -22.98 4.10
C PRO A 40 -36.48 -22.70 3.79
N ARG A 41 -36.04 -23.12 2.60
CA ARG A 41 -34.70 -22.80 2.12
C ARG A 41 -34.59 -21.29 1.94
N GLU A 42 -33.50 -20.71 2.42
CA GLU A 42 -33.19 -19.32 2.15
C GLU A 42 -33.00 -19.10 0.66
N GLU A 43 -33.60 -18.03 0.16
CA GLU A 43 -33.51 -17.65 -1.23
C GLU A 43 -32.17 -16.95 -1.48
N PRO A 44 -31.45 -17.26 -2.57
CA PRO A 44 -30.14 -16.70 -2.81
C PRO A 44 -30.24 -15.17 -3.00
N ILE A 45 -29.55 -14.44 -2.14
CA ILE A 45 -29.42 -12.97 -2.23
C ILE A 45 -28.26 -12.64 -3.16
N ALA A 46 -28.52 -11.81 -4.17
CA ALA A 46 -27.48 -11.26 -5.03
C ALA A 46 -26.85 -10.04 -4.33
N LEU A 47 -25.60 -10.18 -3.88
CA LEU A 47 -24.84 -9.06 -3.31
C LEU A 47 -24.14 -8.27 -4.42
N PRO A 48 -23.95 -6.95 -4.24
CA PRO A 48 -23.18 -6.16 -5.19
C PRO A 48 -21.73 -6.63 -5.22
N MET A 49 -21.15 -6.67 -6.41
CA MET A 49 -19.72 -6.94 -6.56
C MET A 49 -18.89 -5.87 -5.85
N PRO A 50 -17.79 -6.25 -5.16
CA PRO A 50 -16.85 -5.29 -4.61
C PRO A 50 -16.21 -4.46 -5.74
N SER A 51 -16.08 -3.15 -5.50
CA SER A 51 -15.25 -2.28 -6.33
C SER A 51 -13.76 -2.62 -6.16
N ALA A 52 -12.93 -2.21 -7.13
CA ALA A 52 -11.48 -2.39 -7.04
C ALA A 52 -10.88 -1.75 -5.77
N ALA A 53 -11.44 -0.63 -5.30
CA ALA A 53 -11.01 0.00 -4.06
C ALA A 53 -11.34 -0.86 -2.83
N GLU A 54 -12.53 -1.46 -2.78
CA GLU A 54 -12.95 -2.34 -1.68
C GLU A 54 -12.14 -3.63 -1.62
N GLU A 55 -11.77 -4.19 -2.78
CA GLU A 55 -10.86 -5.34 -2.88
C GLU A 55 -9.48 -4.98 -2.33
N VAL A 56 -8.88 -3.87 -2.80
CA VAL A 56 -7.56 -3.41 -2.33
C VAL A 56 -7.56 -3.11 -0.84
N ILE A 57 -8.62 -2.47 -0.34
CA ILE A 57 -8.75 -2.19 1.10
C ILE A 57 -8.85 -3.49 1.90
N SER A 58 -9.64 -4.45 1.45
CA SER A 58 -9.79 -5.74 2.13
C SER A 58 -8.47 -6.51 2.12
N ASP A 59 -7.77 -6.56 0.98
CA ASP A 59 -6.45 -7.18 0.86
C ASP A 59 -5.42 -6.58 1.80
N TYR A 60 -5.31 -5.25 1.85
CA TYR A 60 -4.37 -4.61 2.76
C TYR A 60 -4.70 -4.87 4.24
N ARG A 61 -5.98 -4.88 4.60
CA ARG A 61 -6.41 -5.22 5.98
C ARG A 61 -6.09 -6.66 6.36
N SER A 62 -6.18 -7.59 5.42
CA SER A 62 -6.04 -9.03 5.71
C SER A 62 -4.61 -9.55 5.50
N LEU A 63 -3.90 -9.04 4.49
CA LEU A 63 -2.62 -9.56 4.01
C LEU A 63 -1.47 -8.54 4.09
N GLY A 64 -1.79 -7.24 4.17
CA GLY A 64 -0.80 -6.16 4.12
C GLY A 64 -0.26 -5.87 2.71
N PHE A 65 -0.78 -6.54 1.68
CA PHE A 65 -0.49 -6.32 0.26
C PHE A 65 -1.70 -6.77 -0.58
N THR A 66 -1.76 -6.38 -1.85
CA THR A 66 -2.78 -6.85 -2.81
C THR A 66 -2.11 -7.50 -4.02
N LEU A 67 -2.76 -8.51 -4.60
CA LEU A 67 -2.42 -9.05 -5.92
C LEU A 67 -3.12 -8.28 -7.06
N GLY A 68 -4.00 -7.35 -6.70
CA GLY A 68 -4.71 -6.46 -7.62
C GLY A 68 -3.95 -5.17 -7.88
N VAL A 69 -4.68 -4.09 -8.14
CA VAL A 69 -4.09 -2.78 -8.43
C VAL A 69 -3.39 -2.21 -7.20
N HIS A 70 -2.19 -1.66 -7.39
CA HIS A 70 -1.46 -1.00 -6.30
C HIS A 70 -2.28 0.19 -5.73
N PRO A 71 -2.32 0.43 -4.41
CA PRO A 71 -3.17 1.46 -3.81
C PRO A 71 -2.96 2.87 -4.37
N LEU A 72 -1.72 3.20 -4.77
CA LEU A 72 -1.42 4.52 -5.33
C LEU A 72 -2.04 4.76 -6.70
N SER A 73 -2.43 3.72 -7.44
CA SER A 73 -3.20 3.86 -8.67
C SER A 73 -4.51 4.60 -8.41
N LEU A 74 -5.16 4.36 -7.27
CA LEU A 74 -6.39 5.05 -6.86
C LEU A 74 -6.13 6.52 -6.47
N LEU A 75 -4.92 6.84 -6.02
CA LEU A 75 -4.51 8.19 -5.63
C LEU A 75 -3.80 8.95 -6.75
N ARG A 76 -3.53 8.30 -7.90
CA ARG A 76 -2.64 8.83 -8.95
C ARG A 76 -3.08 10.20 -9.44
N THR A 77 -4.35 10.41 -9.73
CA THR A 77 -4.89 11.72 -10.17
C THR A 77 -4.61 12.82 -9.14
N ARG A 78 -4.75 12.51 -7.84
CA ARG A 78 -4.49 13.46 -6.74
C ARG A 78 -3.00 13.67 -6.46
N LEU A 79 -2.17 12.67 -6.71
CA LEU A 79 -0.71 12.81 -6.63
C LEU A 79 -0.18 13.65 -7.79
N ARG A 80 -0.74 13.47 -8.99
CA ARG A 80 -0.45 14.28 -10.17
C ARG A 80 -0.77 15.76 -9.98
N SER A 81 -1.92 16.09 -9.38
CA SER A 81 -2.26 17.48 -9.08
C SER A 81 -1.30 18.12 -8.06
N GLN A 82 -0.63 17.32 -7.24
CA GLN A 82 0.45 17.74 -6.34
C GLN A 82 1.85 17.70 -6.97
N ARG A 83 1.94 17.47 -8.29
CA ARG A 83 3.18 17.35 -9.08
C ARG A 83 4.08 16.18 -8.64
N CYS A 84 3.49 15.12 -8.07
CA CYS A 84 4.22 13.88 -7.81
C CYS A 84 4.25 13.02 -9.08
N LEU A 85 5.46 12.81 -9.59
CA LEU A 85 5.77 11.89 -10.68
C LEU A 85 5.63 10.44 -10.21
N ALA A 86 5.24 9.56 -11.13
CA ALA A 86 5.34 8.12 -10.96
C ALA A 86 6.80 7.66 -10.97
N SER A 87 7.07 6.49 -10.37
CA SER A 87 8.43 5.94 -10.31
C SER A 87 9.00 5.70 -11.71
N SER A 88 8.19 5.26 -12.68
CA SER A 88 8.56 5.15 -14.09
C SER A 88 9.06 6.46 -14.68
N GLU A 89 8.32 7.55 -14.45
CA GLU A 89 8.68 8.87 -14.96
C GLU A 89 9.91 9.44 -14.27
N VAL A 90 10.08 9.19 -12.97
CA VAL A 90 11.31 9.57 -12.25
C VAL A 90 12.51 8.88 -12.87
N ARG A 91 12.40 7.58 -13.21
CA ARG A 91 13.46 6.84 -13.89
C ARG A 91 13.79 7.42 -15.27
N ASP A 92 12.83 8.02 -15.98
CA ASP A 92 13.10 8.68 -17.26
C ASP A 92 13.77 10.06 -17.11
N MET A 93 13.89 10.60 -15.90
CA MET A 93 14.53 11.90 -15.68
C MET A 93 16.06 11.84 -15.80
N ARG A 94 16.63 12.93 -16.32
CA ARG A 94 18.08 13.12 -16.40
C ARG A 94 18.73 13.11 -15.01
N HIS A 95 19.99 12.65 -14.95
CA HIS A 95 20.81 12.81 -13.75
C HIS A 95 20.82 14.28 -13.29
N GLY A 96 20.62 14.48 -12.01
CA GLY A 96 20.59 15.79 -11.35
C GLY A 96 19.29 16.57 -11.48
N ALA A 97 18.24 15.99 -12.08
CA ALA A 97 16.93 16.63 -12.15
C ALA A 97 16.34 16.83 -10.75
N SER A 98 15.63 17.95 -10.56
CA SER A 98 14.78 18.13 -9.39
C SER A 98 13.46 17.41 -9.64
N VAL A 99 13.15 16.44 -8.79
CA VAL A 99 11.93 15.63 -8.93
C VAL A 99 11.13 15.64 -7.64
N ARG A 100 9.83 15.44 -7.80
CA ARG A 100 8.90 15.15 -6.71
C ARG A 100 8.21 13.86 -7.03
N THR A 101 8.21 12.92 -6.09
CA THR A 101 7.50 11.65 -6.21
C THR A 101 6.89 11.26 -4.88
N ALA A 102 5.95 10.33 -4.88
CA ALA A 102 5.32 9.83 -3.68
C ALA A 102 5.10 8.32 -3.81
N GLY A 103 5.33 7.60 -2.71
CA GLY A 103 5.21 6.16 -2.65
C GLY A 103 4.87 5.67 -1.24
N LEU A 104 4.32 4.46 -1.15
CA LEU A 104 4.18 3.77 0.13
C LEU A 104 5.56 3.47 0.67
N VAL A 105 5.81 3.78 1.94
CA VAL A 105 7.09 3.43 2.55
C VAL A 105 7.08 1.94 2.82
N THR A 106 7.96 1.20 2.14
CA THR A 106 8.09 -0.25 2.31
C THR A 106 9.20 -0.59 3.29
N GLN A 107 10.25 0.23 3.35
CA GLN A 107 11.42 -0.03 4.17
C GLN A 107 12.15 1.26 4.58
N ARG A 108 12.74 1.23 5.78
CA ARG A 108 13.70 2.23 6.27
C ARG A 108 14.93 1.52 6.83
N GLN A 109 16.12 1.97 6.49
CA GLN A 109 17.37 1.41 6.98
C GLN A 109 18.34 2.52 7.38
N ARG A 110 19.02 2.34 8.53
CA ARG A 110 20.11 3.20 8.97
C ARG A 110 21.36 2.34 9.22
N PRO A 111 22.14 2.02 8.17
CA PRO A 111 23.36 1.23 8.34
C PRO A 111 24.32 1.93 9.30
N GLN A 112 24.92 1.17 10.22
CA GLN A 112 25.89 1.71 11.19
C GLN A 112 27.11 2.36 10.50
N THR A 113 27.44 1.92 9.29
CA THR A 113 28.58 2.38 8.50
C THR A 113 28.30 3.66 7.69
N ALA A 114 27.05 4.11 7.57
CA ALA A 114 26.67 5.19 6.64
C ALA A 114 26.68 6.59 7.27
N SER A 115 27.44 6.79 8.35
CA SER A 115 27.55 8.07 9.09
C SER A 115 26.19 8.71 9.41
N GLY A 116 25.22 7.86 9.80
CA GLY A 116 23.87 8.29 10.14
C GLY A 116 22.92 8.54 8.98
N THR A 117 23.32 8.33 7.73
CA THR A 117 22.45 8.39 6.54
C THR A 117 21.37 7.33 6.63
N ILE A 118 20.14 7.71 6.26
CA ILE A 118 18.98 6.82 6.27
C ILE A 118 18.56 6.57 4.83
N PHE A 119 18.32 5.30 4.51
CA PHE A 119 17.79 4.84 3.24
C PHE A 119 16.31 4.52 3.43
N VAL A 120 15.47 5.07 2.56
CA VAL A 120 14.03 4.80 2.55
C VAL A 120 13.66 4.26 1.18
N THR A 121 12.90 3.17 1.15
CA THR A 121 12.34 2.63 -0.08
C THR A 121 10.87 3.01 -0.12
N ILE A 122 10.47 3.70 -1.20
CA ILE A 122 9.07 4.01 -1.47
C ILE A 122 8.61 3.27 -2.72
N GLU A 123 7.35 2.86 -2.76
CA GLU A 123 6.78 2.07 -3.85
C GLU A 123 5.52 2.72 -4.43
N ASP A 124 5.39 2.68 -5.74
CA ASP A 124 4.15 2.96 -6.46
C ASP A 124 3.81 1.84 -7.45
N GLU A 125 2.74 2.00 -8.22
CA GLU A 125 2.25 1.00 -9.17
C GLU A 125 3.24 0.63 -10.29
N HIS A 126 4.30 1.41 -10.47
CA HIS A 126 5.34 1.16 -11.47
C HIS A 126 6.66 0.68 -10.85
N GLY A 127 6.71 0.50 -9.52
CA GLY A 127 7.84 -0.07 -8.81
C GLY A 127 8.44 0.84 -7.74
N MET A 128 9.65 0.49 -7.32
CA MET A 128 10.31 1.09 -6.17
C MET A 128 11.21 2.27 -6.55
N VAL A 129 11.37 3.21 -5.62
CA VAL A 129 12.32 4.31 -5.65
C VAL A 129 13.11 4.30 -4.35
N ASN A 130 14.44 4.23 -4.47
CA ASN A 130 15.34 4.36 -3.33
C ASN A 130 15.58 5.83 -3.02
N VAL A 131 15.41 6.21 -1.77
CA VAL A 131 15.54 7.58 -1.27
C VAL A 131 16.66 7.64 -0.25
N ILE A 132 17.60 8.56 -0.46
CA ILE A 132 18.68 8.84 0.49
C ILE A 132 18.31 10.07 1.30
N VAL A 133 18.29 9.92 2.62
CA VAL A 133 17.98 10.97 3.59
C VAL A 133 19.20 11.23 4.46
N TRP A 134 19.82 12.39 4.26
CA TRP A 134 20.98 12.81 5.04
C TRP A 134 20.62 13.09 6.51
N PRO A 135 21.57 12.93 7.46
CA PRO A 135 21.33 13.10 8.90
C PRO A 135 20.62 14.42 9.26
N HIS A 136 21.09 15.54 8.70
CA HIS A 136 20.51 16.86 8.97
C HIS A 136 19.03 16.98 8.55
N LEU A 137 18.64 16.32 7.46
CA LEU A 137 17.25 16.31 7.01
C LEU A 137 16.42 15.37 7.87
N ALA A 138 16.97 14.21 8.22
CA ALA A 138 16.33 13.25 9.11
C ALA A 138 16.04 13.82 10.49
N GLU A 139 16.96 14.61 11.05
CA GLU A 139 16.76 15.31 12.33
C GLU A 139 15.68 16.39 12.22
N ARG A 140 15.73 17.20 11.17
CA ARG A 140 14.76 18.29 10.95
C ARG A 140 13.34 17.80 10.66
N GLN A 141 13.22 16.69 9.93
CA GLN A 141 11.93 16.13 9.49
C GLN A 141 11.69 14.72 10.04
N ARG A 142 12.09 14.51 11.31
CA ARG A 142 12.01 13.21 11.98
C ARG A 142 10.59 12.63 11.98
N MET A 143 9.58 13.47 12.23
CA MET A 143 8.19 13.05 12.26
C MET A 143 7.71 12.56 10.89
N GLN A 144 8.02 13.29 9.82
CA GLN A 144 7.69 12.88 8.46
C GLN A 144 8.47 11.63 8.06
N LEU A 145 9.75 11.54 8.41
CA LEU A 145 10.58 10.40 8.06
C LEU A 145 10.07 9.11 8.70
N LEU A 146 9.85 9.11 10.01
CA LEU A 146 9.51 7.91 10.77
C LEU A 146 8.01 7.59 10.80
N GLY A 147 7.14 8.61 10.76
CA GLY A 147 5.69 8.43 10.91
C GLY A 147 4.91 8.19 9.62
N SER A 148 5.49 8.47 8.44
CA SER A 148 4.73 8.41 7.18
C SER A 148 4.58 6.98 6.66
N ARG A 149 3.36 6.55 6.38
CA ARG A 149 3.06 5.35 5.57
C ARG A 149 3.04 5.68 4.08
N LEU A 150 2.62 6.89 3.72
CA LEU A 150 2.72 7.45 2.37
C LEU A 150 3.61 8.69 2.41
N LEU A 151 4.75 8.63 1.73
CA LEU A 151 5.76 9.67 1.79
C LEU A 151 5.93 10.34 0.42
N ALA A 152 5.74 11.66 0.38
CA ALA A 152 6.18 12.47 -0.75
C ALA A 152 7.60 12.99 -0.50
N VAL A 153 8.45 12.84 -1.51
CA VAL A 153 9.85 13.25 -1.48
C VAL A 153 10.13 14.22 -2.60
N ASN A 154 10.58 15.42 -2.23
CA ASN A 154 11.19 16.37 -3.15
C ASN A 154 12.70 16.23 -3.05
N GLY A 155 13.37 16.04 -4.18
CA GLY A 155 14.79 15.74 -4.15
C GLY A 155 15.49 15.91 -5.49
N ARG A 156 16.77 15.54 -5.49
CA ARG A 156 17.60 15.45 -6.70
C ARG A 156 17.68 13.99 -7.12
N TRP A 157 17.25 13.69 -8.34
CA TRP A 157 17.40 12.37 -8.94
C TRP A 157 18.86 12.16 -9.34
N GLU A 158 19.44 11.03 -8.95
CA GLU A 158 20.80 10.66 -9.28
C GLU A 158 20.84 9.30 -9.95
N LYS A 159 21.65 9.24 -11.00
CA LYS A 159 22.06 8.02 -11.67
C LYS A 159 23.58 7.98 -11.66
N VAL A 160 24.16 7.09 -10.89
CA VAL A 160 25.63 6.95 -10.76
C VAL A 160 25.96 5.48 -10.85
N ASP A 161 26.84 5.10 -11.79
CA ASP A 161 27.32 3.74 -11.97
C ASP A 161 26.21 2.67 -12.07
N GLY A 162 25.09 3.02 -12.72
CA GLY A 162 23.93 2.14 -12.88
C GLY A 162 23.01 2.06 -11.66
N VAL A 163 23.34 2.74 -10.55
CA VAL A 163 22.49 2.87 -9.37
C VAL A 163 21.66 4.14 -9.47
N GLU A 164 20.36 4.00 -9.23
CA GLU A 164 19.40 5.10 -9.29
C GLU A 164 18.81 5.38 -7.89
N HIS A 165 18.95 6.62 -7.43
CA HIS A 165 18.41 7.05 -6.14
C HIS A 165 17.98 8.51 -6.14
N LEU A 166 17.04 8.81 -5.25
CA LEU A 166 16.55 10.16 -5.00
C LEU A 166 17.19 10.71 -3.73
N ILE A 167 18.04 11.73 -3.85
CA ILE A 167 18.54 12.46 -2.69
C ILE A 167 17.46 13.41 -2.19
N ALA A 168 16.91 13.12 -1.01
CA ALA A 168 15.85 13.92 -0.41
C ALA A 168 16.34 15.31 -0.01
N LYS A 169 15.52 16.32 -0.32
CA LYS A 169 15.66 17.71 0.14
C LYS A 169 14.53 18.11 1.09
N ASN A 170 13.34 17.57 0.84
CA ASN A 170 12.16 17.77 1.69
C ASN A 170 11.25 16.55 1.65
N LEU A 171 10.76 16.18 2.82
CA LEU A 171 9.82 15.10 3.07
C LEU A 171 8.45 15.68 3.44
N GLN A 172 7.39 15.08 2.92
CA GLN A 172 6.02 15.41 3.30
C GLN A 172 5.25 14.11 3.58
N ASP A 173 4.65 14.06 4.76
CA ASP A 173 3.70 13.01 5.11
C ASP A 173 2.40 13.22 4.34
N LEU A 174 2.04 12.22 3.54
CA LEU A 174 0.77 12.16 2.81
C LEU A 174 -0.12 11.02 3.33
N SER A 175 0.20 10.41 4.48
CA SER A 175 -0.54 9.27 5.03
C SER A 175 -2.02 9.56 5.25
N GLY A 176 -2.41 10.83 5.44
CA GLY A 176 -3.81 11.24 5.48
C GLY A 176 -4.58 10.97 4.18
N LEU A 177 -3.90 10.79 3.04
CA LEU A 177 -4.51 10.43 1.76
C LEU A 177 -4.90 8.96 1.67
N LEU A 178 -4.28 8.09 2.48
CA LEU A 178 -4.58 6.66 2.48
C LEU A 178 -5.97 6.37 3.08
N GLY A 179 -6.57 7.31 3.81
CA GLY A 179 -7.81 7.05 4.54
C GLY A 179 -7.66 5.88 5.52
N GLY A 180 -8.74 5.16 5.79
CA GLY A 180 -8.74 3.97 6.65
C GLY A 180 -8.03 2.72 6.07
N LEU A 181 -7.11 2.89 5.11
CA LEU A 181 -6.16 1.86 4.68
C LEU A 181 -5.08 1.75 5.76
N ASP A 182 -5.10 0.66 6.52
CA ASP A 182 -4.03 0.37 7.48
C ASP A 182 -2.85 -0.28 6.75
N ILE A 183 -1.86 0.53 6.39
CA ILE A 183 -0.65 0.08 5.68
C ILE A 183 0.50 0.02 6.67
N GLN A 184 0.81 -1.17 7.16
CA GLN A 184 1.94 -1.37 8.07
C GLN A 184 3.25 -1.27 7.29
N SER A 185 4.11 -0.31 7.64
CA SER A 185 5.49 -0.28 7.16
C SER A 185 6.27 -1.41 7.82
N ARG A 186 7.13 -2.11 7.08
CA ARG A 186 8.04 -3.11 7.64
C ARG A 186 9.24 -2.39 8.26
N ASP A 187 9.01 -1.81 9.43
CA ASP A 187 10.07 -1.17 10.21
C ASP A 187 10.74 -2.23 11.11
N PHE A 188 12.08 -2.25 11.15
CA PHE A 188 12.82 -3.12 12.08
C PHE A 188 13.93 -2.35 12.80
N HIS A 189 14.12 -2.73 14.07
CA HIS A 189 15.04 -2.17 15.07
C HIS A 189 16.51 -2.43 14.79
#